data_AF-A0A1A9ZB03-F1
#
_entry.id   AF-A0A1A9ZB03-F1
#
_cell.length_a   1.000
_cell.length_b   1.000
_cell.length_c   1.000
_cell.angle_alpha   90.00
_cell.angle_beta   90.00
_cell.angle_gamma   90.00
#
_symmetry.space_group_name_H-M   'P 1'
#
loop_
_entity.id
_entity.type
_entity.pdbx_description
1 polymer ?
#
loop_
_entity_poly.entity_id
_entity_poly.type
_entity_poly.pdbx_seq_one_letter_code
_entity_poly.pdbx_strand_id
1 'polypeptide(L)'
;MGSYMIELFPNAKFLFMVRDGRATVHSIISRKVTITGFDLSSYRQCMQKWNHAIEVMHNQCKDIGKERCMMVYYEQLVLHPEKWMRKILSFVDVPWDEAVLHHEEFINKPNGVPLSKVERSSDQVIKPVNLEALSKWVGHIPKDVARDMAHIAPMLSVLGYDPFANPPDYGKPDAWVEDNTSKLKANRELWEHKAEEVLKMTKPEFVQSQSIEEDNINETFAPGDTVNTNSNDDNNNDDIINNNINNLEQS
;
A
#
# COMPACT_ATOMS: atom_id res chain seq x y z
N MET A 1 -16.69 -5.54 -0.90
CA MET A 1 -16.02 -4.27 -1.24
C MET A 1 -15.65 -4.24 -2.73
N GLY A 2 -15.17 -5.35 -3.31
CA GLY A 2 -14.91 -5.46 -4.75
C GLY A 2 -16.13 -5.25 -5.67
N SER A 3 -17.31 -5.79 -5.32
CA SER A 3 -18.56 -5.58 -6.09
C SER A 3 -18.95 -4.10 -6.17
N TYR A 4 -18.87 -3.40 -5.04
CA TYR A 4 -19.15 -1.96 -4.96
C TYR A 4 -18.20 -1.12 -5.84
N MET A 5 -16.93 -1.51 -5.93
CA MET A 5 -15.97 -0.79 -6.79
C MET A 5 -16.28 -0.95 -8.28
N ILE A 6 -16.88 -2.08 -8.69
CA ILE A 6 -17.28 -2.28 -10.09
C ILE A 6 -18.50 -1.43 -10.45
N GLU A 7 -19.43 -1.27 -9.53
CA GLU A 7 -20.58 -0.37 -9.73
C GLU A 7 -20.12 1.08 -9.93
N LEU A 8 -19.13 1.53 -9.16
CA LEU A 8 -18.57 2.88 -9.28
C LEU A 8 -17.62 3.07 -10.46
N PHE A 9 -16.84 2.03 -10.79
CA PHE A 9 -15.85 2.06 -11.87
C PHE A 9 -16.07 0.89 -12.83
N PRO A 10 -17.04 1.01 -13.75
CA PRO A 10 -17.43 -0.08 -14.64
C PRO A 10 -16.33 -0.60 -15.57
N ASN A 11 -15.19 0.10 -15.69
CA ASN A 11 -14.03 -0.34 -16.49
C ASN A 11 -12.80 -0.72 -15.65
N ALA A 12 -12.86 -0.62 -14.31
CA ALA A 12 -11.71 -0.92 -13.45
C ALA A 12 -11.32 -2.40 -13.47
N LYS A 13 -10.01 -2.68 -13.57
CA LYS A 13 -9.44 -4.02 -13.43
C LYS A 13 -8.66 -4.13 -12.13
N PHE A 14 -8.66 -5.31 -11.51
CA PHE A 14 -8.08 -5.56 -10.20
C PHE A 14 -6.95 -6.59 -10.31
N LEU A 15 -5.79 -6.25 -9.76
CA LEU A 15 -4.70 -7.20 -9.52
C LEU A 15 -4.77 -7.63 -8.05
N PHE A 16 -5.17 -8.87 -7.81
CA PHE A 16 -5.23 -9.43 -6.48
C PHE A 16 -3.89 -10.11 -6.17
N MET A 17 -3.02 -9.40 -5.45
CA MET A 17 -1.74 -9.91 -5.00
C MET A 17 -1.93 -11.02 -3.97
N VAL A 18 -1.40 -12.20 -4.27
CA VAL A 18 -1.42 -13.38 -3.39
C VAL A 18 0.02 -13.70 -3.01
N ARG A 19 0.27 -13.92 -1.73
CA ARG A 19 1.57 -14.34 -1.19
C ARG A 19 1.33 -15.40 -0.12
N ASP A 20 2.31 -16.27 0.11
CA ASP A 20 2.27 -17.22 1.22
C ASP A 20 1.95 -16.47 2.54
N GLY A 21 0.90 -16.92 3.23
CA GLY A 21 0.45 -16.31 4.47
C GLY A 21 1.52 -16.30 5.56
N ARG A 22 2.38 -17.32 5.57
CA ARG A 22 3.51 -17.42 6.51
C ARG A 22 4.53 -16.32 6.27
N ALA A 23 4.87 -16.06 4.99
CA ALA A 23 5.75 -14.98 4.60
C ALA A 23 5.14 -13.60 4.92
N THR A 24 3.84 -13.45 4.66
CA THR A 24 3.09 -12.21 4.90
C THR A 24 3.04 -11.88 6.39
N VAL A 25 2.61 -12.83 7.23
CA VAL A 25 2.53 -12.66 8.69
C VAL A 25 3.89 -12.44 9.31
N HIS A 26 4.92 -13.19 8.89
CA HIS A 26 6.27 -12.96 9.38
C HIS A 26 6.76 -11.54 9.03
N SER A 27 6.47 -11.06 7.81
CA SER A 27 6.82 -9.69 7.40
C SER A 27 6.12 -8.64 8.26
N ILE A 28 4.83 -8.81 8.53
CA ILE A 28 4.03 -7.91 9.39
C ILE A 28 4.63 -7.84 10.80
N ILE A 29 4.91 -9.00 11.41
CA ILE A 29 5.42 -9.11 12.78
C ILE A 29 6.85 -8.57 12.90
N SER A 30 7.78 -9.09 12.10
CA SER A 30 9.21 -8.72 12.18
C SER A 30 9.44 -7.24 11.93
N ARG A 31 8.64 -6.64 11.04
CA ARG A 31 8.74 -5.22 10.68
C ARG A 31 7.78 -4.34 11.47
N LYS A 32 7.01 -4.89 12.42
CA LYS A 32 6.03 -4.16 13.24
C LYS A 32 5.06 -3.31 12.41
N VAL A 33 4.56 -3.84 11.29
CA VAL A 33 3.56 -3.15 10.45
C VAL A 33 2.21 -3.23 11.17
N THR A 34 1.72 -2.09 11.66
CA THR A 34 0.47 -2.02 12.41
C THR A 34 -0.72 -2.15 11.48
N ILE A 35 -1.54 -3.19 11.69
CA ILE A 35 -2.80 -3.40 10.99
C ILE A 35 -3.89 -3.49 12.04
N THR A 36 -4.96 -2.72 11.90
CA THR A 36 -6.07 -2.71 12.86
C THR A 36 -6.61 -4.12 13.08
N GLY A 37 -6.63 -4.55 14.34
CA GLY A 37 -7.11 -5.88 14.73
C GLY A 37 -6.08 -7.02 14.61
N PHE A 38 -4.83 -6.74 14.24
CA PHE A 38 -3.72 -7.70 14.32
C PHE A 38 -2.92 -7.50 15.61
N ASP A 39 -2.81 -8.56 16.42
CA ASP A 39 -1.88 -8.67 17.53
C ASP A 39 -0.52 -9.17 17.03
N LEU A 40 0.43 -8.23 16.90
CA LEU A 40 1.77 -8.48 16.38
C LEU A 40 2.63 -9.35 17.30
N SER A 41 2.19 -9.65 18.54
CA SER A 41 2.85 -10.59 19.43
C SER A 41 2.46 -12.06 19.16
N SER A 42 1.40 -12.29 18.38
CA SER A 42 0.81 -13.62 18.15
C SER A 42 0.79 -14.01 16.68
N TYR A 43 1.73 -14.88 16.27
CA TYR A 43 1.71 -15.51 14.95
C TYR A 43 0.39 -16.23 14.67
N ARG A 44 -0.18 -16.91 15.67
CA ARG A 44 -1.45 -17.61 15.54
C ARG A 44 -2.57 -16.66 15.15
N GLN A 45 -2.74 -15.57 15.90
CA GLN A 45 -3.82 -14.62 15.64
C GLN A 45 -3.60 -13.91 14.28
N CYS A 46 -2.36 -13.51 14.00
CA CYS A 46 -2.02 -12.89 12.71
C CYS A 46 -2.29 -13.83 11.53
N MET A 47 -2.01 -15.13 11.64
CA MET A 47 -2.35 -16.13 10.62
C MET A 47 -3.86 -16.31 10.45
N GLN A 48 -4.64 -16.34 11.53
CA GLN A 48 -6.11 -16.41 11.47
C GLN A 48 -6.69 -15.16 10.77
N LYS A 49 -6.17 -13.98 11.11
CA LYS A 49 -6.60 -12.70 10.51
C LYS A 49 -6.22 -12.62 9.04
N TRP A 50 -5.00 -13.04 8.68
CA TRP A 50 -4.59 -13.17 7.29
C TRP A 50 -5.52 -14.12 6.52
N ASN A 51 -5.82 -15.30 7.09
CA ASN A 51 -6.69 -16.29 6.45
C ASN A 51 -8.08 -15.71 6.17
N HIS A 52 -8.67 -15.04 7.16
CA HIS A 52 -9.98 -14.42 6.99
C HIS A 52 -9.96 -13.30 5.93
N ALA A 53 -8.96 -12.44 5.97
CA ALA A 53 -8.84 -11.34 5.00
C ALA A 53 -8.67 -11.88 3.56
N ILE A 54 -7.75 -12.83 3.37
CA ILE A 54 -7.47 -13.39 2.04
C ILE A 54 -8.64 -14.22 1.50
N GLU A 55 -9.39 -14.92 2.36
CA GLU A 55 -10.61 -15.64 1.99
C GLU A 55 -11.66 -14.68 1.41
N VAL A 56 -11.93 -13.57 2.10
CA VAL A 56 -12.89 -12.56 1.65
C VAL A 56 -12.44 -11.93 0.32
N MET A 57 -11.17 -11.57 0.20
CA MET A 57 -10.62 -10.99 -1.04
C MET A 57 -10.62 -11.98 -2.20
N HIS A 58 -10.28 -13.24 -1.94
CA HIS A 58 -10.30 -14.32 -2.92
C HIS A 58 -11.70 -14.56 -3.47
N ASN A 59 -12.70 -14.65 -2.59
CA ASN A 59 -14.09 -14.82 -3.00
C ASN A 59 -14.58 -13.61 -3.81
N GLN A 60 -14.27 -12.39 -3.40
CA GLN A 60 -14.60 -11.19 -4.19
C GLN A 60 -13.92 -11.21 -5.56
N CYS A 61 -12.65 -11.56 -5.66
CA CYS A 61 -11.95 -11.65 -6.95
C CYS A 61 -12.60 -12.70 -7.86
N LYS A 62 -13.03 -13.84 -7.28
CA LYS A 62 -13.74 -14.89 -8.01
C LYS A 62 -15.12 -14.42 -8.50
N ASP A 63 -15.89 -13.75 -7.64
CA ASP A 63 -17.24 -13.26 -7.95
C ASP A 63 -17.22 -12.18 -9.04
N ILE A 64 -16.19 -11.32 -9.03
CA ILE A 64 -15.94 -10.29 -10.05
C ILE A 64 -15.66 -10.91 -11.44
N GLY A 65 -15.04 -12.09 -11.47
CA GLY A 65 -14.71 -12.80 -12.70
C GLY A 65 -13.33 -12.47 -13.27
N LYS A 66 -12.80 -13.40 -14.07
CA LYS A 66 -11.42 -13.40 -14.56
C LYS A 66 -11.08 -12.26 -15.53
N GLU A 67 -12.09 -11.66 -16.17
CA GLU A 67 -11.90 -10.51 -17.07
C GLU A 67 -11.59 -9.23 -16.30
N ARG A 68 -11.93 -9.19 -15.01
CA ARG A 68 -11.90 -7.99 -14.18
C ARG A 68 -11.05 -8.14 -12.93
N CYS A 69 -10.79 -9.35 -12.46
CA CYS A 69 -9.83 -9.62 -11.40
C CYS A 69 -8.83 -10.71 -11.80
N MET A 70 -7.53 -10.39 -11.72
CA MET A 70 -6.43 -11.32 -11.95
C MET A 70 -5.68 -11.57 -10.64
N MET A 71 -5.57 -12.85 -10.27
CA MET A 71 -4.69 -13.26 -9.16
C MET A 71 -3.23 -13.24 -9.62
N VAL A 72 -2.37 -12.59 -8.83
CA VAL A 72 -0.94 -12.49 -9.09
C VAL A 72 -0.18 -13.03 -7.88
N TYR A 73 0.49 -14.17 -8.07
CA TYR A 73 1.30 -14.81 -7.04
C TYR A 73 2.64 -14.08 -6.92
N TYR A 74 2.92 -13.50 -5.76
CA TYR A 74 4.14 -12.74 -5.47
C TYR A 74 5.40 -13.56 -5.79
N GLU A 75 5.43 -14.81 -5.34
CA GLU A 75 6.58 -15.70 -5.53
C GLU A 75 6.82 -15.93 -7.02
N GLN A 76 5.75 -16.14 -7.78
CA GLN A 76 5.85 -16.34 -9.22
C GLN A 76 6.25 -15.06 -9.97
N LEU A 77 5.77 -13.89 -9.52
CA LEU A 77 6.18 -12.58 -10.05
C LEU A 77 7.65 -12.30 -9.77
N VAL A 78 8.16 -12.68 -8.59
CA VAL A 78 9.58 -12.52 -8.25
C VAL A 78 10.44 -13.52 -9.02
N LEU A 79 10.02 -14.78 -9.13
CA LEU A 79 10.77 -15.84 -9.81
C LEU A 79 10.81 -15.62 -11.33
N HIS A 80 9.71 -15.12 -11.93
CA HIS A 80 9.55 -14.98 -13.38
C HIS A 80 8.96 -13.61 -13.77
N PRO A 81 9.69 -12.50 -13.57
CA PRO A 81 9.09 -11.16 -13.61
C PRO A 81 8.60 -10.78 -15.01
N GLU A 82 9.40 -11.02 -16.05
CA GLU A 82 9.02 -10.71 -17.43
C GLU A 82 7.75 -11.45 -17.84
N LYS A 83 7.70 -12.77 -17.59
CA LYS A 83 6.55 -13.62 -17.91
C LYS A 83 5.28 -13.10 -17.26
N TRP A 84 5.34 -12.69 -15.99
CA TRP A 84 4.17 -12.18 -15.27
C TRP A 84 3.81 -10.76 -15.65
N MET A 85 4.79 -9.87 -15.85
CA MET A 85 4.53 -8.50 -16.29
C MET A 85 3.91 -8.46 -17.69
N ARG A 86 4.34 -9.32 -18.62
CA ARG A 86 3.68 -9.46 -19.93
C ARG A 86 2.21 -9.85 -19.79
N LYS A 87 1.90 -10.81 -18.90
CA LYS A 87 0.52 -11.23 -18.63
C LYS A 87 -0.30 -10.12 -17.96
N ILE A 88 0.29 -9.43 -16.99
CA ILE A 88 -0.37 -8.35 -16.24
C ILE A 88 -0.69 -7.17 -17.16
N LEU A 89 0.29 -6.68 -17.95
CA LEU A 89 0.09 -5.58 -18.88
C LEU A 89 -0.94 -5.93 -19.96
N SER A 90 -0.88 -7.15 -20.51
CA SER A 90 -1.93 -7.65 -21.41
C SER A 90 -3.30 -7.73 -20.73
N PHE A 91 -3.37 -8.10 -19.46
CA PHE A 91 -4.63 -8.13 -18.71
C PHE A 91 -5.19 -6.74 -18.49
N VAL A 92 -4.36 -5.72 -18.23
CA VAL A 92 -4.81 -4.33 -18.01
C VAL A 92 -4.90 -3.49 -19.30
N ASP A 93 -4.73 -4.10 -20.48
CA ASP A 93 -4.74 -3.44 -21.79
C ASP A 93 -3.68 -2.33 -21.95
N VAL A 94 -2.49 -2.54 -21.38
CA VAL A 94 -1.34 -1.62 -21.50
C VAL A 94 -0.26 -2.27 -22.38
N PRO A 95 0.35 -1.53 -23.33
CA PRO A 95 1.45 -2.05 -24.14
C PRO A 95 2.64 -2.50 -23.29
N TRP A 96 3.41 -3.47 -23.80
CA TRP A 96 4.68 -3.86 -23.17
C TRP A 96 5.68 -2.71 -23.18
N ASP A 97 6.33 -2.49 -22.04
CA ASP A 97 7.50 -1.62 -21.90
C ASP A 97 8.54 -2.35 -21.03
N GLU A 98 9.79 -2.37 -21.46
CA GLU A 98 10.89 -3.04 -20.75
C GLU A 98 11.17 -2.39 -19.38
N ALA A 99 10.84 -1.11 -19.22
CA ALA A 99 11.03 -0.35 -17.98
C ALA A 99 10.37 -1.01 -16.75
N VAL A 100 9.34 -1.84 -16.95
CA VAL A 100 8.67 -2.55 -15.85
C VAL A 100 9.55 -3.58 -15.14
N LEU A 101 10.66 -4.01 -15.76
CA LEU A 101 11.64 -4.91 -15.16
C LEU A 101 12.77 -4.19 -14.42
N HIS A 102 12.83 -2.86 -14.55
CA HIS A 102 13.91 -2.00 -14.06
C HIS A 102 13.37 -0.85 -13.20
N HIS A 103 12.32 -1.12 -12.40
CA HIS A 103 11.64 -0.09 -11.60
C HIS A 103 12.59 0.67 -10.67
N GLU A 104 13.64 0.03 -10.19
CA GLU A 104 14.69 0.60 -9.34
C GLU A 104 15.44 1.76 -10.02
N GLU A 105 15.48 1.78 -11.35
CA GLU A 105 16.10 2.87 -12.12
C GLU A 105 15.20 4.10 -12.22
N PHE A 106 13.91 3.99 -11.91
CA PHE A 106 12.91 5.04 -12.07
C PHE A 106 12.38 5.60 -10.74
N ILE A 107 12.97 5.22 -9.60
CA ILE A 107 12.57 5.72 -8.28
C ILE A 107 12.72 7.25 -8.20
N ASN A 108 11.65 7.95 -7.81
CA ASN A 108 11.58 9.40 -7.63
C ASN A 108 12.03 10.23 -8.85
N LYS A 109 12.04 9.64 -10.06
CA LYS A 109 12.28 10.34 -11.32
C LYS A 109 10.94 10.86 -11.90
N PRO A 110 10.97 11.90 -12.76
CA PRO A 110 9.78 12.34 -13.48
C PRO A 110 9.12 11.18 -14.25
N ASN A 111 7.80 11.02 -14.10
CA ASN A 111 7.02 9.90 -14.66
C ASN A 111 7.48 8.49 -14.22
N GLY A 112 8.27 8.40 -13.15
CA GLY A 112 8.75 7.14 -12.58
C GLY A 112 7.92 6.66 -11.40
N VAL A 113 8.58 6.02 -10.42
CA VAL A 113 7.93 5.45 -9.23
C VAL A 113 8.11 6.41 -8.04
N PRO A 114 7.10 7.20 -7.67
CA PRO A 114 7.17 8.02 -6.47
C PRO A 114 7.11 7.12 -5.24
N LEU A 115 8.10 7.22 -4.35
CA LEU A 115 8.11 6.48 -3.08
C LEU A 115 7.84 7.40 -1.90
N SER A 116 6.88 7.02 -1.08
CA SER A 116 6.63 7.66 0.21
C SER A 116 7.68 7.23 1.23
N LYS A 117 8.23 8.18 1.99
CA LYS A 117 9.27 7.89 3.00
C LYS A 117 8.72 7.24 4.27
N VAL A 118 7.43 7.41 4.52
CA VAL A 118 6.76 6.86 5.70
C VAL A 118 6.14 5.49 5.43
N GLU A 119 6.09 5.08 4.16
CA GLU A 119 5.61 3.75 3.78
C GLU A 119 6.63 2.69 4.17
N ARG A 120 6.12 1.62 4.79
CA ARG A 120 6.97 0.55 5.31
C ARG A 120 7.67 -0.22 4.20
N SER A 121 7.20 -0.20 2.96
CA SER A 121 7.79 -1.01 1.89
C SER A 121 8.91 -0.31 1.11
N SER A 122 9.15 0.98 1.35
CA SER A 122 10.00 1.82 0.49
C SER A 122 11.46 1.37 0.46
N ASP A 123 12.02 0.95 1.61
CA ASP A 123 13.39 0.40 1.73
C ASP A 123 13.62 -0.88 0.89
N GLN A 124 12.53 -1.57 0.52
CA GLN A 124 12.59 -2.80 -0.28
C GLN A 124 12.33 -2.52 -1.76
N VAL A 125 11.40 -1.60 -2.08
CA VAL A 125 11.01 -1.27 -3.46
C VAL A 125 12.10 -0.48 -4.21
N ILE A 126 13.06 0.11 -3.52
CA ILE A 126 14.24 0.70 -4.20
C ILE A 126 15.16 -0.35 -4.83
N LYS A 127 15.09 -1.61 -4.39
CA LYS A 127 15.98 -2.69 -4.83
C LYS A 127 15.40 -3.32 -6.09
N PRO A 128 16.24 -3.82 -7.03
CA PRO A 128 15.74 -4.61 -8.14
C PRO A 128 15.01 -5.86 -7.63
N VAL A 129 14.16 -6.44 -8.47
CA VAL A 129 13.50 -7.72 -8.16
C VAL A 129 14.54 -8.77 -7.77
N ASN A 130 14.36 -9.37 -6.59
CA ASN A 130 15.33 -10.27 -5.97
C ASN A 130 14.66 -11.33 -5.09
N LEU A 131 15.42 -12.38 -4.74
CA LEU A 131 14.91 -13.57 -4.07
C LEU A 131 14.96 -13.51 -2.55
N GLU A 132 15.49 -12.44 -1.94
CA GLU A 132 15.78 -12.44 -0.51
C GLU A 132 14.53 -12.65 0.36
N ALA A 133 13.37 -12.19 -0.08
CA ALA A 133 12.15 -12.17 0.72
C ALA A 133 11.28 -13.44 0.58
N LEU A 134 11.61 -14.37 -0.32
CA LEU A 134 10.77 -15.56 -0.58
C LEU A 134 10.61 -16.45 0.67
N SER A 135 11.74 -16.79 1.29
CA SER A 135 11.77 -17.80 2.37
C SER A 135 12.30 -17.27 3.71
N LYS A 136 12.35 -15.93 3.88
CA LYS A 136 12.83 -15.28 5.12
C LYS A 136 12.05 -15.69 6.38
N TRP A 137 10.84 -16.22 6.24
CA TRP A 137 9.98 -16.63 7.35
C TRP A 137 10.30 -18.01 7.92
N VAL A 138 11.05 -18.84 7.17
CA VAL A 138 11.37 -20.22 7.55
C VAL A 138 12.15 -20.21 8.87
N GLY A 139 11.71 -21.04 9.82
CA GLY A 139 12.32 -21.14 11.15
C GLY A 139 11.86 -20.08 12.16
N HIS A 140 11.07 -19.08 11.76
CA HIS A 140 10.58 -18.03 12.66
C HIS A 140 9.17 -18.25 13.20
N ILE A 141 8.43 -19.23 12.65
CA ILE A 141 7.08 -19.56 13.11
C ILE A 141 7.15 -20.49 14.34
N PRO A 142 6.46 -20.17 15.45
CA PRO A 142 6.40 -21.04 16.62
C PRO A 142 5.90 -22.46 16.28
N LYS A 143 6.48 -23.47 16.93
CA LYS A 143 6.22 -24.90 16.62
C LYS A 143 4.75 -25.29 16.75
N ASP A 144 4.03 -24.74 17.74
CA ASP A 144 2.61 -25.00 17.94
C ASP A 144 1.77 -24.44 16.79
N VAL A 145 2.13 -23.25 16.28
CA VAL A 145 1.47 -22.62 15.13
C VAL A 145 1.77 -23.39 13.85
N ALA A 146 3.02 -23.81 13.65
CA ALA A 146 3.41 -24.63 12.50
C ALA A 146 2.68 -25.98 12.48
N ARG A 147 2.56 -26.65 13.63
CA ARG A 147 1.80 -27.90 13.76
C ARG A 147 0.33 -27.73 13.39
N ASP A 148 -0.28 -26.63 13.78
CA ASP A 148 -1.71 -26.37 13.58
C ASP A 148 -1.99 -25.57 12.28
N MET A 149 -0.99 -25.38 11.42
CA MET A 149 -1.03 -24.43 10.29
C MET A 149 -2.22 -24.65 9.35
N ALA A 150 -2.48 -25.90 8.96
CA ALA A 150 -3.58 -26.25 8.07
C ALA A 150 -4.97 -25.92 8.65
N HIS A 151 -5.10 -25.97 9.98
CA HIS A 151 -6.35 -25.61 10.67
C HIS A 151 -6.47 -24.09 10.86
N ILE A 152 -5.37 -23.43 11.18
CA ILE A 152 -5.33 -21.97 11.38
C ILE A 152 -5.57 -21.21 10.07
N ALA A 153 -5.01 -21.71 8.98
CA ALA A 153 -4.92 -21.01 7.70
C ALA A 153 -5.24 -21.93 6.50
N PRO A 154 -6.47 -22.46 6.40
CA PRO A 154 -6.88 -23.35 5.30
C PRO A 154 -6.75 -22.70 3.91
N MET A 155 -6.78 -21.37 3.81
CA MET A 155 -6.56 -20.67 2.54
C MET A 155 -5.18 -20.88 1.95
N LEU A 156 -4.18 -21.32 2.73
CA LEU A 156 -2.89 -21.73 2.17
C LEU A 156 -3.10 -22.82 1.11
N SER A 157 -3.80 -23.90 1.46
CA SER A 157 -4.08 -25.01 0.54
C SER A 157 -4.96 -24.57 -0.64
N VAL A 158 -5.97 -23.73 -0.39
CA VAL A 158 -6.86 -23.20 -1.46
C VAL A 158 -6.06 -22.41 -2.50
N LEU A 159 -5.04 -21.67 -2.05
CA LEU A 159 -4.18 -20.86 -2.89
C LEU A 159 -2.94 -21.64 -3.40
N GLY A 160 -2.89 -22.96 -3.19
CA GLY A 160 -1.81 -23.81 -3.71
C GLY A 160 -0.51 -23.82 -2.89
N TYR A 161 -0.52 -23.28 -1.67
CA TYR A 161 0.59 -23.40 -0.73
C TYR A 161 0.39 -24.62 0.17
N ASP A 162 1.34 -25.55 0.20
CA ASP A 162 1.32 -26.66 1.14
C ASP A 162 1.50 -26.13 2.59
N PRO A 163 0.50 -26.30 3.48
CA PRO A 163 0.56 -25.81 4.85
C PRO A 163 1.55 -26.59 5.73
N PHE A 164 1.98 -27.78 5.30
CA PHE A 164 2.92 -28.63 6.04
C PHE A 164 4.37 -28.52 5.53
N ALA A 165 4.59 -27.99 4.32
CA ALA A 165 5.93 -27.73 3.80
C ALA A 165 6.59 -26.51 4.47
N ASN A 166 7.88 -26.59 4.80
CA ASN A 166 8.61 -25.51 5.46
C ASN A 166 10.08 -25.44 5.00
N PRO A 167 10.40 -24.64 3.96
CA PRO A 167 9.48 -23.89 3.09
C PRO A 167 8.79 -24.80 2.04
N PRO A 168 7.69 -24.34 1.42
CA PRO A 168 7.23 -24.85 0.15
C PRO A 168 8.26 -24.65 -0.96
N ASP A 169 8.22 -25.52 -1.97
CA ASP A 169 8.90 -25.26 -3.24
C ASP A 169 8.08 -24.25 -4.05
N TYR A 170 8.54 -23.01 -4.09
CA TYR A 170 7.93 -21.95 -4.91
C TYR A 170 8.31 -22.04 -6.39
N GLY A 171 9.27 -22.88 -6.76
CA GLY A 171 9.83 -22.99 -8.11
C GLY A 171 11.24 -22.39 -8.22
N LYS A 172 11.81 -22.50 -9.42
CA LYS A 172 13.16 -22.01 -9.74
C LYS A 172 13.09 -20.64 -10.43
N PRO A 173 13.94 -19.67 -10.05
CA PRO A 173 13.95 -18.34 -10.65
C PRO A 173 14.51 -18.33 -12.07
N ASP A 174 14.18 -17.29 -12.83
CA ASP A 174 14.91 -16.94 -14.04
C ASP A 174 16.35 -16.50 -13.69
N ALA A 175 17.31 -16.82 -14.56
CA ALA A 175 18.74 -16.63 -14.29
C ALA A 175 19.12 -15.16 -13.97
N TRP A 176 18.45 -14.19 -14.60
CA TRP A 176 18.73 -12.77 -14.34
C TRP A 176 18.25 -12.31 -12.96
N VAL A 177 17.25 -12.97 -12.37
CA VAL A 177 16.81 -12.69 -10.99
C VAL A 177 17.82 -13.25 -9.99
N GLU A 178 18.43 -14.40 -10.29
CA GLU A 178 19.56 -14.93 -9.50
C GLU A 178 20.77 -14.00 -9.54
N ASP A 179 21.08 -13.46 -10.72
CA ASP A 179 22.14 -12.47 -10.91
C ASP A 179 21.86 -11.17 -10.14
N ASN A 180 20.64 -10.61 -10.24
CA ASN A 180 20.20 -9.46 -9.45
C ASN A 180 20.38 -9.71 -7.95
N THR A 181 19.97 -10.90 -7.48
CA THR A 181 20.10 -11.28 -6.07
C THR A 181 21.56 -11.38 -5.64
N SER A 182 22.42 -11.93 -6.50
CA SER A 182 23.85 -12.08 -6.23
C SER A 182 24.56 -10.71 -6.18
N LYS A 183 24.26 -9.84 -7.15
CA LYS A 183 24.74 -8.45 -7.19
C LYS A 183 24.28 -7.65 -5.98
N LEU A 184 23.03 -7.84 -5.54
CA LEU A 184 22.49 -7.17 -4.36
C LEU A 184 23.22 -7.60 -3.10
N LYS A 185 23.46 -8.90 -2.92
CA LYS A 185 24.23 -9.43 -1.79
C LYS A 185 25.68 -8.95 -1.78
N ALA A 186 26.33 -8.93 -2.94
CA ALA A 186 27.70 -8.43 -3.08
C ALA A 186 27.82 -6.93 -2.77
N ASN A 187 26.76 -6.16 -3.01
CA ASN A 187 26.73 -4.70 -2.83
C ASN A 187 25.75 -4.29 -1.72
N ARG A 188 25.66 -5.06 -0.62
CA ARG A 188 24.63 -4.85 0.40
C ARG A 188 24.70 -3.46 1.04
N GLU A 189 25.89 -3.02 1.43
CA GLU A 189 26.12 -1.71 2.05
C GLU A 189 25.71 -0.56 1.11
N LEU A 190 26.00 -0.69 -0.19
CA LEU A 190 25.60 0.29 -1.19
C LEU A 190 24.07 0.42 -1.27
N TRP A 191 23.34 -0.70 -1.26
CA TRP A 191 21.88 -0.69 -1.32
C TRP A 191 21.24 -0.20 -0.02
N GLU A 192 21.86 -0.45 1.13
CA GLU A 192 21.45 0.12 2.42
C GLU A 192 21.64 1.64 2.43
N HIS A 193 22.78 2.14 1.95
CA HIS A 193 23.02 3.57 1.80
C HIS A 193 22.02 4.24 0.86
N LYS A 194 21.76 3.64 -0.32
CA LYS A 194 20.72 4.13 -1.25
C LYS A 194 19.35 4.19 -0.59
N ALA A 195 19.00 3.21 0.26
CA ALA A 195 17.76 3.23 1.02
C ALA A 195 17.69 4.42 1.95
N GLU A 196 18.76 4.64 2.71
CA GLU A 196 18.85 5.76 3.62
C GLU A 196 18.76 7.10 2.89
N GLU A 197 19.42 7.26 1.75
CA GLU A 197 19.37 8.50 0.95
C GLU A 197 17.95 8.80 0.47
N VAL A 198 17.27 7.81 -0.12
CA VAL A 198 15.88 7.95 -0.58
C VAL A 198 14.95 8.30 0.58
N LEU A 199 15.19 7.73 1.77
CA LEU A 199 14.43 8.02 2.97
C LEU A 199 14.81 9.36 3.64
N LYS A 200 16.04 9.88 3.45
CA LYS A 200 16.57 11.11 4.09
C LYS A 200 16.48 12.38 3.23
N MET A 201 16.38 12.33 1.90
CA MET A 201 16.42 13.51 0.99
C MET A 201 15.19 14.45 1.12
N THR A 202 15.05 15.13 2.26
CA THR A 202 14.24 16.34 2.50
C THR A 202 14.78 17.00 3.78
N LYS A 203 15.87 17.74 3.68
CA LYS A 203 15.88 19.04 4.36
C LYS A 203 15.38 20.03 3.31
N PRO A 204 14.30 20.78 3.55
CA PRO A 204 14.07 21.98 2.77
C PRO A 204 15.31 22.85 2.96
N GLU A 205 16.01 23.17 1.88
CA GLU A 205 16.91 24.32 1.88
C GLU A 205 16.02 25.54 2.11
N PHE A 206 15.95 25.99 3.37
CA PHE A 206 15.59 27.37 3.63
C PHE A 206 16.66 28.21 2.94
N VAL A 207 16.32 28.74 1.77
CA VAL A 207 17.06 29.84 1.16
C VAL A 207 16.98 30.98 2.18
N GLN A 208 18.09 31.19 2.88
CA GLN A 208 18.26 32.28 3.82
C GLN A 208 18.30 33.56 2.98
N SER A 209 17.15 34.23 2.84
CA SER A 209 17.08 35.55 2.26
C SER A 209 18.03 36.46 3.04
N GLN A 210 19.05 36.97 2.35
CA GLN A 210 19.96 37.97 2.87
C GLN A 210 19.15 39.17 3.38
N SER A 211 19.40 39.55 4.62
CA SER A 211 18.96 40.79 5.24
C SER A 211 19.45 41.99 4.43
N ILE A 212 18.52 42.76 3.87
CA ILE A 212 18.78 44.14 3.45
C ILE A 212 18.20 45.03 4.55
N GLU A 213 19.02 46.01 4.93
CA GLU A 213 19.01 46.81 6.15
C GLU A 213 17.74 47.64 6.38
N GLU A 214 17.38 47.77 7.66
CA GLU A 214 16.38 48.70 8.18
C GLU A 214 16.97 50.11 8.27
N ASP A 215 16.40 51.07 7.52
CA ASP A 215 16.51 52.49 7.83
C ASP A 215 15.26 52.96 8.57
N ASN A 216 15.46 53.32 9.84
CA ASN A 216 14.49 53.95 10.74
C ASN A 216 14.38 55.46 10.48
N ILE A 217 13.17 55.98 10.24
CA ILE A 217 12.81 57.33 10.73
C ILE A 217 11.34 57.33 11.20
N ASN A 218 11.18 57.67 12.48
CA ASN A 218 9.93 57.87 13.22
C ASN A 218 9.01 58.95 12.62
N GLU A 219 7.71 58.83 12.93
CA GLU A 219 6.79 59.87 13.46
C GLU A 219 5.32 59.43 13.20
N THR A 220 4.28 59.59 14.01
CA THR A 220 4.01 59.83 15.44
C THR A 220 2.49 59.59 15.64
N PHE A 221 2.07 59.33 16.88
CA PHE A 221 0.71 59.47 17.46
C PHE A 221 -0.35 58.36 17.29
N ALA A 222 -0.45 57.55 18.35
CA ALA A 222 -1.64 56.87 18.88
C ALA A 222 -2.65 57.90 19.49
N PRO A 223 -3.80 57.56 20.13
CA PRO A 223 -4.33 56.24 20.57
C PRO A 223 -5.84 56.04 20.23
N GLY A 224 -6.54 54.95 20.55
CA GLY A 224 -6.31 53.86 21.49
C GLY A 224 -7.44 52.83 21.48
N ASP A 225 -7.26 51.86 22.37
CA ASP A 225 -8.05 50.64 22.59
C ASP A 225 -9.43 50.82 23.26
N THR A 226 -10.17 49.70 23.26
CA THR A 226 -11.32 49.24 24.09
C THR A 226 -12.72 49.52 23.54
N VAL A 227 -13.46 48.53 23.01
CA VAL A 227 -14.14 47.35 23.62
C VAL A 227 -15.38 47.75 24.46
N ASN A 228 -16.60 47.49 23.98
CA ASN A 228 -17.53 46.42 24.42
C ASN A 228 -19.04 46.73 24.17
N THR A 229 -19.74 45.71 23.65
CA THR A 229 -21.12 45.24 23.93
C THR A 229 -22.36 46.15 24.06
N ASN A 230 -23.40 45.70 23.31
CA ASN A 230 -24.85 45.63 23.60
C ASN A 230 -25.69 46.90 23.67
N SER A 231 -26.73 46.98 22.82
CA SER A 231 -28.15 46.69 23.14
C SER A 231 -29.09 47.33 22.09
N ASN A 232 -30.10 46.58 21.64
CA ASN A 232 -31.52 46.95 21.43
C ASN A 232 -31.88 48.19 20.55
N ASP A 233 -32.95 48.26 19.76
CA ASP A 233 -34.22 47.53 19.64
C ASP A 233 -34.90 47.92 18.29
N ASP A 234 -35.89 47.10 17.90
CA ASP A 234 -37.11 47.40 17.15
C ASP A 234 -37.08 47.88 15.67
N ASN A 235 -37.62 47.03 14.77
CA ASN A 235 -39.01 47.23 14.33
C ASN A 235 -39.57 46.03 13.53
N ASN A 236 -40.79 45.66 13.93
CA ASN A 236 -41.70 44.70 13.30
C ASN A 236 -42.08 45.08 11.87
N ASN A 237 -42.33 44.06 11.04
CA ASN A 237 -43.66 43.92 10.45
C ASN A 237 -43.94 42.47 10.08
N ASP A 238 -45.11 42.04 10.56
CA ASP A 238 -45.71 40.73 10.48
C ASP A 238 -46.30 40.42 9.10
N ASP A 239 -46.68 39.14 9.00
CA ASP A 239 -47.79 38.56 8.24
C ASP A 239 -47.50 37.89 6.88
N ILE A 240 -48.06 36.72 6.53
CA ILE A 240 -48.53 35.49 7.21
C ILE A 240 -49.07 34.61 6.07
N ILE A 241 -48.72 33.31 6.04
CA ILE A 241 -49.59 32.14 5.69
C ILE A 241 -50.11 32.01 4.21
N ASN A 242 -50.25 30.87 3.51
CA ASN A 242 -50.38 29.44 3.83
C ASN A 242 -50.07 28.49 2.65
N ASN A 243 -49.97 27.22 3.05
CA ASN A 243 -50.01 25.92 2.38
C ASN A 243 -51.06 25.63 1.28
N ASN A 244 -50.75 24.62 0.45
CA ASN A 244 -51.59 23.45 0.01
C ASN A 244 -50.72 22.58 -0.94
N ILE A 245 -50.36 21.31 -0.73
CA ILE A 245 -51.09 20.03 -0.52
C ILE A 245 -52.14 19.71 -1.61
N ASN A 246 -51.80 18.82 -2.58
CA ASN A 246 -52.40 17.48 -2.78
C ASN A 246 -52.00 16.76 -4.10
N ASN A 247 -51.55 15.51 -3.94
CA ASN A 247 -51.79 14.24 -4.67
C ASN A 247 -52.10 14.18 -6.18
N LEU A 248 -51.49 13.18 -6.87
CA LEU A 248 -52.20 12.05 -7.52
C LEU A 248 -51.25 10.95 -8.09
N GLU A 249 -51.85 9.79 -8.30
CA GLU A 249 -51.34 8.41 -8.37
C GLU A 249 -50.91 7.87 -9.77
N GLN A 250 -50.20 6.72 -9.71
CA GLN A 250 -50.25 5.50 -10.56
C GLN A 250 -50.11 5.56 -12.10
N SER A 251 -49.09 4.85 -12.59
CA SER A 251 -49.23 3.64 -13.45
C SER A 251 -47.93 2.84 -13.46
#